data_AF-A0A4Q0YXX1-F1
#
_entry.id   AF-A0A4Q0YXX1-F1
#
_cell.length_a   1.000
_cell.length_b   1.000
_cell.length_c   1.000
_cell.angle_alpha   90.00
_cell.angle_beta   90.00
_cell.angle_gamma   90.00
#
_symmetry.space_group_name_H-M   'P 1'
#
loop_
_entity.id
_entity.type
_entity.pdbx_description
1 polymer ?
#
loop_
_entity_poly.entity_id
_entity_poly.type
_entity_poly.pdbx_seq_one_letter_code
_entity_poly.pdbx_strand_id
1 'polypeptide(L)'
;MKNEQVCLCGEEAKEFKEILKKEVKFNITPIKLFHENIGWFCELDDLKINKWPISKNDGVYLLWEKIDYCPQHKLFISEALYVGKGNIKKRIYDHAKNKGFTEENLVYFSFLDIPNRSAKYIEQLLLDLYKFPLNKAENNGQAVLYSYLTQTEVDFGTL
;
A
#
# COMPACT_ATOMS: atom_id res chain seq x y z
N MET A 1 36.13 -1.43 2.26
CA MET A 1 35.19 -2.52 2.60
C MET A 1 33.79 -2.00 2.32
N LYS A 2 33.14 -2.47 1.24
CA LYS A 2 31.73 -2.16 1.00
C LYS A 2 30.94 -2.95 2.03
N ASN A 3 30.25 -2.27 2.94
CA ASN A 3 29.24 -2.92 3.76
C ASN A 3 28.23 -3.53 2.80
N GLU A 4 28.15 -4.86 2.75
CA GLU A 4 27.06 -5.56 2.08
C GLU A 4 25.77 -5.16 2.82
N GLN A 5 25.05 -4.21 2.24
CA GLN A 5 23.74 -3.82 2.71
C GLN A 5 22.84 -5.06 2.53
N VAL A 6 22.43 -5.67 3.64
CA VAL A 6 21.50 -6.80 3.62
C VAL A 6 20.21 -6.32 2.96
N CYS A 7 19.92 -6.78 1.74
CA CYS A 7 18.64 -6.48 1.10
C CYS A 7 17.55 -7.34 1.74
N LEU A 8 16.49 -6.67 2.19
CA LEU A 8 15.31 -7.28 2.83
C LEU A 8 14.17 -7.52 1.82
N CYS A 9 14.52 -7.48 0.53
CA CYS A 9 13.58 -7.57 -0.58
C CYS A 9 12.93 -8.96 -0.58
N GLY A 10 11.59 -9.01 -0.57
CA GLY A 10 10.82 -10.26 -0.50
C GLY A 10 10.59 -10.84 0.90
N GLU A 11 11.11 -10.20 1.96
CA GLU A 11 10.75 -10.53 3.36
C GLU A 11 9.70 -9.56 3.95
N GLU A 12 8.92 -8.91 3.09
CA GLU A 12 7.96 -7.91 3.53
C GLU A 12 6.86 -8.49 4.44
N ALA A 13 6.54 -7.72 5.47
CA ALA A 13 5.42 -7.95 6.37
C ALA A 13 5.36 -9.36 7.00
N LYS A 14 6.51 -9.93 7.37
CA LYS A 14 6.63 -11.28 7.96
C LYS A 14 5.71 -11.49 9.16
N GLU A 15 5.68 -10.56 10.10
CA GLU A 15 4.83 -10.66 11.30
C GLU A 15 3.34 -10.62 10.94
N PHE A 16 2.95 -9.68 10.07
CA PHE A 16 1.59 -9.59 9.54
C PHE A 16 1.18 -10.91 8.86
N LYS A 17 2.04 -11.51 8.04
CA LYS A 17 1.80 -12.81 7.40
C LYS A 17 1.56 -13.93 8.42
N GLU A 18 2.32 -13.96 9.51
CA GLU A 18 2.15 -14.97 10.56
C GLU A 18 0.86 -14.78 11.35
N ILE A 19 0.45 -13.53 11.62
CA ILE A 19 -0.83 -13.25 12.29
C ILE A 19 -2.01 -13.61 11.37
N LEU A 20 -1.96 -13.25 10.08
CA LEU A 20 -3.00 -13.62 9.12
C LEU A 20 -3.22 -15.15 9.10
N LYS A 21 -2.15 -15.95 9.06
CA LYS A 21 -2.27 -17.41 9.08
C LYS A 21 -2.98 -17.95 10.34
N LYS A 22 -2.80 -17.29 11.48
CA LYS A 22 -3.33 -17.75 12.77
C LYS A 22 -4.76 -17.29 13.02
N GLU A 23 -5.05 -16.03 12.71
CA GLU A 23 -6.26 -15.35 13.16
C GLU A 23 -7.31 -15.21 12.05
N VAL A 24 -6.88 -15.26 10.78
CA VAL A 24 -7.72 -14.96 9.65
C VAL A 24 -8.14 -16.23 8.90
N LYS A 25 -9.45 -16.44 8.79
CA LYS A 25 -10.04 -17.57 8.04
C LYS A 25 -10.32 -17.27 6.57
N PHE A 26 -10.06 -16.05 6.10
CA PHE A 26 -10.28 -15.61 4.73
C PHE A 26 -8.96 -15.45 3.97
N ASN A 27 -8.97 -15.71 2.66
CA ASN A 27 -7.76 -15.82 1.85
C ASN A 27 -7.16 -14.46 1.48
N ILE A 28 -6.43 -13.84 2.41
CA ILE A 28 -5.62 -12.63 2.18
C ILE A 28 -4.15 -12.95 2.43
N THR A 29 -3.30 -12.44 1.56
CA THR A 29 -1.85 -12.46 1.74
C THR A 29 -1.30 -11.04 1.58
N PRO A 30 -0.10 -10.74 2.14
CA PRO A 30 0.58 -9.47 1.89
C PRO A 30 0.75 -9.22 0.39
N ILE A 31 1.09 -10.26 -0.38
CA ILE A 31 1.24 -10.15 -1.84
C ILE A 31 -0.03 -9.60 -2.49
N LYS A 32 -1.20 -10.15 -2.15
CA LYS A 32 -2.47 -9.64 -2.70
C LYS A 32 -2.70 -8.18 -2.33
N LEU A 33 -2.46 -7.84 -1.07
CA LEU A 33 -2.75 -6.51 -0.56
C LEU A 33 -1.79 -5.45 -1.11
N PHE A 34 -0.53 -5.81 -1.36
CA PHE A 34 0.50 -4.85 -1.76
C PHE A 34 0.66 -4.77 -3.28
N HIS A 35 0.35 -5.86 -4.01
CA HIS A 35 0.66 -5.98 -5.44
C HIS A 35 -0.55 -6.13 -6.37
N GLU A 36 -1.77 -6.37 -5.84
CA GLU A 36 -2.97 -6.34 -6.67
C GLU A 36 -3.53 -4.91 -6.78
N ASN A 37 -4.09 -4.62 -7.95
CA ASN A 37 -4.74 -3.36 -8.27
C ASN A 37 -3.84 -2.13 -8.01
N ILE A 38 -2.56 -2.22 -8.33
CA ILE A 38 -1.64 -1.10 -8.20
C ILE A 38 -1.98 -0.04 -9.24
N GLY A 39 -2.06 1.20 -8.79
CA GLY A 39 -1.98 2.36 -9.66
C GLY A 39 -1.24 3.49 -8.97
N TRP A 40 -1.18 4.63 -9.63
CA TRP A 40 -0.53 5.81 -9.08
C TRP A 40 -1.21 7.08 -9.53
N PHE A 41 -0.99 8.16 -8.80
CA PHE A 41 -1.43 9.47 -9.17
C PHE A 41 -0.37 10.50 -8.80
N CYS A 42 -0.19 11.46 -9.71
CA CYS A 42 0.40 12.74 -9.39
C CYS A 42 -0.75 13.75 -9.34
N GLU A 43 -1.00 14.35 -8.17
CA GLU A 43 -2.21 15.13 -7.89
C GLU A 43 -3.53 14.40 -8.23
N LEU A 44 -4.58 15.14 -8.62
CA LEU A 44 -5.90 14.59 -8.99
C LEU A 44 -6.04 14.29 -10.49
N ASP A 45 -5.18 14.83 -11.36
CA ASP A 45 -5.45 14.86 -12.79
C ASP A 45 -5.40 13.46 -13.45
N ASP A 46 -4.51 12.58 -12.99
CA ASP A 46 -4.49 11.18 -13.43
C ASP A 46 -5.74 10.40 -13.01
N LEU A 47 -6.33 10.74 -11.86
CA LEU A 47 -7.57 10.14 -11.39
C LEU A 47 -8.81 10.74 -12.08
N LYS A 48 -8.81 12.04 -12.43
CA LYS A 48 -9.94 12.71 -13.10
C LYS A 48 -10.26 12.11 -14.47
N ILE A 49 -9.26 11.60 -15.18
CA ILE A 49 -9.43 10.98 -16.49
C ILE A 49 -9.96 9.52 -16.36
N ASN A 50 -10.20 9.02 -15.14
CA ASN A 50 -10.53 7.61 -14.86
C ASN A 50 -9.52 6.64 -15.52
N LYS A 51 -8.23 7.02 -15.60
CA LYS A 51 -7.19 6.15 -16.16
C LYS A 51 -7.11 4.81 -15.42
N TRP A 52 -7.37 4.83 -14.12
CA TRP A 52 -7.34 3.66 -13.27
C TRP A 52 -8.76 3.08 -13.05
N PRO A 53 -8.99 1.79 -13.33
CA PRO A 53 -10.26 1.12 -13.09
C PRO A 53 -10.41 0.75 -11.59
N ILE A 54 -10.37 1.77 -10.74
CA ILE A 54 -10.48 1.59 -9.29
C ILE A 54 -11.88 1.09 -8.92
N SER A 55 -11.93 0.06 -8.08
CA SER A 55 -13.18 -0.56 -7.66
C SER A 55 -14.10 0.40 -6.91
N LYS A 56 -15.40 0.29 -7.18
CA LYS A 56 -16.47 1.01 -6.46
C LYS A 56 -16.94 0.23 -5.22
N ASN A 57 -16.38 -0.95 -4.95
CA ASN A 57 -16.72 -1.76 -3.80
C ASN A 57 -16.04 -1.23 -2.52
N ASP A 58 -16.45 -1.79 -1.39
CA ASP A 58 -15.71 -1.64 -0.15
C ASP A 58 -14.50 -2.57 -0.14
N GLY A 59 -13.42 -2.11 0.51
CA GLY A 59 -12.25 -2.93 0.74
C GLY A 59 -11.23 -2.23 1.61
N VAL A 60 -9.98 -2.66 1.49
CA VAL A 60 -8.82 -2.06 2.12
C VAL A 60 -7.86 -1.55 1.04
N TYR A 61 -7.18 -0.44 1.31
CA TYR A 61 -6.20 0.14 0.41
C TYR A 61 -5.01 0.68 1.19
N LEU A 62 -3.88 0.76 0.50
CA LEU A 62 -2.64 1.35 1.00
C LEU A 62 -2.22 2.46 0.04
N LEU A 63 -1.61 3.52 0.58
CA LEU A 63 -0.89 4.52 -0.19
C LEU A 63 0.60 4.35 0.06
N TRP A 64 1.39 4.47 -0.99
CA TRP A 64 2.82 4.22 -0.97
C TRP A 64 3.60 5.37 -1.59
N GLU A 65 4.82 5.56 -1.10
CA GLU A 65 5.81 6.45 -1.68
C GLU A 65 7.06 5.65 -2.02
N LYS A 66 7.59 5.86 -3.22
CA LYS A 66 8.86 5.26 -3.64
C LYS A 66 10.01 6.01 -2.97
N ILE A 67 10.82 5.31 -2.18
CA ILE A 67 11.90 5.91 -1.39
C ILE A 67 13.30 5.55 -1.90
N ASP A 68 13.46 4.39 -2.55
CA ASP A 68 14.77 3.90 -3.00
C ASP A 68 14.63 2.83 -4.10
N TYR A 69 15.74 2.26 -4.55
CA TYR A 69 15.80 1.18 -5.55
C TYR A 69 16.86 0.15 -5.16
N CYS A 70 16.48 -1.12 -5.14
CA CYS A 70 17.40 -2.24 -4.96
C CYS A 70 17.99 -2.67 -6.32
N PRO A 71 19.27 -2.39 -6.62
CA PRO A 71 19.87 -2.77 -7.90
C PRO A 71 20.07 -4.29 -8.05
N GLN A 72 20.20 -5.03 -6.94
CA GLN A 72 20.40 -6.48 -6.97
C GLN A 72 19.16 -7.21 -7.50
N HIS A 73 17.98 -6.85 -7.01
CA HIS A 73 16.72 -7.48 -7.40
C HIS A 73 15.93 -6.68 -8.44
N LYS A 74 16.41 -5.48 -8.78
CA LYS A 74 15.77 -4.55 -9.72
C LYS A 74 14.36 -4.15 -9.28
N LEU A 75 14.20 -3.89 -7.99
CA LEU A 75 12.92 -3.55 -7.37
C LEU A 75 12.99 -2.14 -6.78
N PHE A 76 11.93 -1.37 -6.97
CA PHE A 76 11.70 -0.12 -6.27
C PHE A 76 11.25 -0.40 -4.84
N ILE A 77 11.84 0.29 -3.89
CA ILE A 77 11.49 0.20 -2.47
C ILE A 77 10.47 1.28 -2.20
N SER A 78 9.29 0.88 -1.74
CA SER A 78 8.19 1.79 -1.43
C SER A 78 7.80 1.68 0.04
N GLU A 79 7.66 2.81 0.72
CA GLU A 79 7.19 2.91 2.10
C GLU A 79 5.67 3.16 2.14
N ALA A 80 4.98 2.50 3.06
CA ALA A 80 3.55 2.70 3.25
C ALA A 80 3.27 4.01 4.00
N LEU A 81 2.60 4.95 3.33
CA LEU A 81 2.24 6.24 3.90
C LEU A 81 0.94 6.20 4.70
N TYR A 82 0.00 5.38 4.24
CA TYR A 82 -1.37 5.34 4.76
C TYR A 82 -2.03 3.99 4.52
N VAL A 83 -2.85 3.55 5.47
CA VAL A 83 -3.81 2.45 5.28
C VAL A 83 -5.22 2.96 5.53
N GLY A 84 -6.17 2.50 4.73
CA GLY A 84 -7.58 2.82 4.94
C GLY A 84 -8.54 1.77 4.44
N LYS A 85 -9.80 1.92 4.82
CA LYS A 85 -10.90 1.07 4.36
C LYS A 85 -12.16 1.81 3.89
N GLY A 86 -13.07 1.05 3.29
CA GLY A 86 -14.38 1.49 2.83
C GLY A 86 -14.42 1.59 1.31
N ASN A 87 -15.30 2.45 0.78
CA ASN A 87 -15.46 2.59 -0.66
C ASN A 87 -14.15 3.03 -1.33
N ILE A 88 -13.48 2.10 -2.02
CA ILE A 88 -12.08 2.25 -2.42
C ILE A 88 -11.91 3.45 -3.34
N LYS A 89 -12.68 3.51 -4.44
CA LYS A 89 -12.62 4.64 -5.38
C LYS A 89 -12.86 5.96 -4.69
N LYS A 90 -13.92 6.10 -3.91
CA LYS A 90 -14.22 7.37 -3.23
C LYS A 90 -13.06 7.77 -2.30
N ARG A 91 -12.54 6.83 -1.52
CA ARG A 91 -11.47 7.08 -0.55
C ARG A 91 -10.15 7.48 -1.19
N ILE A 92 -9.71 6.79 -2.24
CA ILE A 92 -8.48 7.14 -2.96
C ILE A 92 -8.58 8.55 -3.56
N TYR A 93 -9.72 8.89 -4.18
CA TYR A 93 -9.94 10.24 -4.72
C TYR A 93 -9.99 11.31 -3.63
N ASP A 94 -10.65 11.02 -2.50
CA ASP A 94 -10.69 11.93 -1.35
C ASP A 94 -9.27 12.17 -0.79
N HIS A 95 -8.40 11.16 -0.79
CA HIS A 95 -7.01 11.31 -0.36
C HIS A 95 -6.18 12.12 -1.35
N ALA A 96 -6.26 11.82 -2.64
CA ALA A 96 -5.60 12.61 -3.68
C ALA A 96 -5.99 14.10 -3.62
N LYS A 97 -7.24 14.41 -3.23
CA LYS A 97 -7.73 15.79 -3.09
C LYS A 97 -7.25 16.51 -1.82
N ASN A 98 -7.20 15.81 -0.70
CA ASN A 98 -7.18 16.45 0.62
C ASN A 98 -5.88 16.23 1.43
N LYS A 99 -4.99 15.31 1.01
CA LYS A 99 -3.76 15.02 1.75
C LYS A 99 -2.57 15.92 1.40
N GLY A 100 -2.75 16.85 0.46
CA GLY A 100 -1.74 17.86 0.13
C GLY A 100 -0.52 17.31 -0.62
N PHE A 101 -0.71 16.26 -1.42
CA PHE A 101 0.33 15.76 -2.33
C PHE A 101 0.63 16.81 -3.40
N THR A 102 1.91 17.01 -3.70
CA THR A 102 2.40 17.98 -4.69
C THR A 102 2.69 17.29 -6.03
N GLU A 103 2.90 18.08 -7.09
CA GLU A 103 3.34 17.58 -8.41
C GLU A 103 4.67 16.79 -8.39
N GLU A 104 5.46 16.94 -7.33
CA GLU A 104 6.74 16.25 -7.17
C GLU A 104 6.59 14.89 -6.46
N ASN A 105 5.45 14.65 -5.80
CA ASN A 105 5.21 13.48 -4.97
C ASN A 105 4.28 12.50 -5.68
N LEU A 106 4.88 11.58 -6.45
CA LEU A 106 4.15 10.47 -7.06
C LEU A 106 3.70 9.47 -5.99
N VAL A 107 2.39 9.35 -5.80
CA VAL A 107 1.80 8.44 -4.81
C VAL A 107 1.24 7.22 -5.51
N TYR A 108 1.69 6.04 -5.09
CA TYR A 108 1.12 4.77 -5.54
C TYR A 108 0.01 4.37 -4.58
N PHE A 109 -0.92 3.56 -5.08
CA PHE A 109 -1.90 2.89 -4.26
C PHE A 109 -1.98 1.43 -4.66
N SER A 110 -2.37 0.58 -3.72
CA SER A 110 -2.83 -0.79 -3.96
C SER A 110 -4.15 -0.98 -3.23
N PHE A 111 -4.99 -1.88 -3.70
CA PHE A 111 -6.26 -2.16 -3.03
C PHE A 111 -6.76 -3.58 -3.21
N LEU A 112 -7.58 -4.01 -2.27
CA LEU A 112 -8.23 -5.31 -2.29
C LEU A 112 -9.71 -5.18 -1.91
N ASP A 113 -10.58 -5.64 -2.81
CA ASP A 113 -12.01 -5.75 -2.56
C ASP A 113 -12.27 -6.86 -1.55
N ILE A 114 -12.74 -6.50 -0.36
CA ILE A 114 -13.08 -7.44 0.70
C ILE A 114 -14.27 -6.92 1.53
N PRO A 115 -15.06 -7.82 2.15
CA PRO A 115 -16.16 -7.42 3.01
C PRO A 115 -15.70 -6.45 4.11
N ASN A 116 -16.52 -5.45 4.44
CA ASN A 116 -16.22 -4.40 5.42
C ASN A 116 -15.69 -4.95 6.76
N ARG A 117 -16.22 -6.06 7.27
CA ARG A 117 -15.72 -6.67 8.52
C ARG A 117 -14.27 -7.12 8.39
N SER A 118 -13.91 -7.76 7.28
CA SER A 118 -12.55 -8.17 6.97
C SER A 118 -11.65 -6.95 6.76
N ALA A 119 -12.12 -5.93 6.04
CA ALA A 119 -11.37 -4.68 5.86
C ALA A 119 -11.03 -3.99 7.19
N LYS A 120 -11.99 -3.91 8.12
CA LYS A 120 -11.77 -3.38 9.48
C LYS A 120 -10.67 -4.14 10.22
N TYR A 121 -10.71 -5.46 10.16
CA TYR A 121 -9.72 -6.29 10.83
C TYR A 121 -8.32 -6.06 10.24
N ILE A 122 -8.20 -6.07 8.91
CA ILE A 122 -6.92 -5.90 8.22
C ILE A 122 -6.33 -4.51 8.45
N GLU A 123 -7.14 -3.46 8.34
CA GLU A 123 -6.72 -2.08 8.63
C GLU A 123 -6.20 -1.96 10.06
N GLN A 124 -6.95 -2.46 11.05
CA GLN A 124 -6.53 -2.38 12.46
C GLN A 124 -5.24 -3.16 12.70
N LEU A 125 -5.14 -4.39 12.18
CA LEU A 125 -3.94 -5.20 12.33
C LEU A 125 -2.71 -4.51 11.72
N LEU A 126 -2.87 -3.84 10.58
CA LEU A 126 -1.78 -3.05 10.00
C LEU A 126 -1.40 -1.87 10.90
N LEU A 127 -2.38 -1.11 11.41
CA LEU A 127 -2.16 0.04 12.30
C LEU A 127 -1.55 -0.33 13.66
N ASP A 128 -1.76 -1.56 14.13
CA ASP A 128 -1.17 -2.06 15.37
C ASP A 128 0.30 -2.47 15.18
N LEU A 129 0.68 -2.92 13.97
CA LEU A 129 2.02 -3.41 13.66
C LEU A 129 2.95 -2.30 13.12
N TYR A 130 2.43 -1.50 12.20
CA TYR A 130 3.23 -0.57 11.41
C TYR A 130 2.84 0.88 11.64
N LYS A 131 3.83 1.75 11.47
CA LYS A 131 3.67 3.19 11.51
C LYS A 131 3.28 3.69 10.12
N PHE A 132 2.13 4.33 10.03
CA PHE A 132 1.68 5.03 8.82
C PHE A 132 1.72 6.56 8.99
N PRO A 133 2.68 7.28 8.40
CA PRO A 133 2.87 8.72 8.62
C PRO A 133 1.61 9.58 8.44
N LEU A 134 0.67 9.16 7.59
CA LEU A 134 -0.54 9.92 7.30
C LEU A 134 -1.79 9.45 8.08
N ASN A 135 -1.74 8.34 8.82
CA ASN A 135 -2.81 7.94 9.75
C ASN A 135 -2.62 8.67 11.08
N LYS A 136 -3.48 9.65 11.37
CA LYS A 136 -3.38 10.52 12.57
C LYS A 136 -3.94 9.90 13.85
N ALA A 137 -4.78 8.88 13.72
CA ALA A 137 -5.46 8.22 14.82
C ALA A 137 -5.23 6.71 14.73
N GLU A 138 -5.27 6.03 15.89
CA GLU A 138 -5.24 4.57 16.02
C GLU A 138 -3.99 3.88 15.45
N ASN A 139 -2.95 4.65 15.11
CA ASN A 139 -1.69 4.20 14.51
C ASN A 139 -0.64 3.97 15.60
N ASN A 140 -0.76 2.84 16.30
CA ASN A 140 0.09 2.50 17.45
C ASN A 140 1.38 1.76 17.04
N GLY A 141 1.39 1.19 15.83
CA GLY A 141 2.52 0.46 15.29
C GLY A 141 3.78 1.31 15.16
N GLN A 142 4.93 0.64 15.25
CA GLN A 142 6.25 1.29 15.25
C GLN A 142 7.14 0.83 14.10
N ALA A 143 6.86 -0.34 13.52
CA ALA A 143 7.63 -0.85 12.39
C ALA A 143 7.32 -0.07 11.12
N VAL A 144 8.29 0.06 10.22
CA VAL A 144 8.03 0.63 8.89
C VAL A 144 7.57 -0.49 7.96
N LEU A 145 6.47 -0.26 7.24
CA LEU A 145 5.99 -1.19 6.23
C LEU A 145 6.57 -0.83 4.86
N TYR A 146 7.34 -1.75 4.30
CA TYR A 146 7.85 -1.64 2.93
C TYR A 146 7.14 -2.61 2.00
N SER A 147 7.06 -2.23 0.73
CA SER A 147 6.77 -3.11 -0.40
C SER A 147 7.83 -2.93 -1.49
N TYR A 148 8.09 -3.99 -2.25
CA TYR A 148 9.10 -3.99 -3.32
C TYR A 148 8.43 -4.10 -4.70
N LEU A 149 8.30 -2.98 -5.40
CA LEU A 149 7.60 -2.89 -6.67
C LEU A 149 8.53 -3.16 -7.86
N THR A 150 8.04 -3.90 -8.84
CA THR A 150 8.70 -4.10 -10.13
C THR A 150 8.61 -2.86 -11.01
N GLN A 151 9.46 -2.78 -12.04
CA GLN A 151 9.36 -1.74 -13.06
C GLN A 151 7.98 -1.71 -13.73
N THR A 152 7.41 -2.87 -14.02
CA THR A 152 6.08 -2.97 -14.64
C THR A 152 4.99 -2.39 -13.76
N GLU A 153 4.99 -2.72 -12.46
CA GLU A 153 4.02 -2.17 -11.50
C GLU A 153 4.14 -0.65 -11.38
N VAL A 154 5.35 -0.12 -11.39
CA VAL A 154 5.59 1.32 -11.31
C VAL A 154 5.14 2.05 -12.57
N ASP A 155 5.46 1.53 -13.76
CA ASP A 155 5.19 2.21 -15.02
C ASP A 155 3.73 2.07 -15.46
N PHE A 156 3.12 0.90 -15.20
CA PHE A 156 1.83 0.52 -15.79
C PHE A 156 0.77 0.12 -14.76
N GLY A 157 1.15 -0.06 -13.49
CA GLY A 157 0.27 -0.61 -12.47
C GLY A 157 -0.08 -2.09 -12.69
N THR A 158 -1.02 -2.58 -11.90
CA THR A 158 -1.59 -3.95 -12.01
C THR A 158 -3.11 -3.86 -11.88
N LEU A 159 -3.82 -4.72 -12.60
CA LEU A 159 -5.28 -4.85 -12.57
C LEU A 159 -5.69 -6.27 -12.22
#